data_AF-N1ZDK1-F1
#
_entry.id   AF-N1ZDK1-F1
#
_cell.length_a   1.000
_cell.length_b   1.000
_cell.length_c   1.000
_cell.angle_alpha   90.00
_cell.angle_beta   90.00
_cell.angle_gamma   90.00
#
_symmetry.space_group_name_H-M   'P 1'
#
loop_
_entity.id
_entity.type
_entity.pdbx_description
1 polymer ?
#
loop_
_entity_poly.entity_id
_entity_poly.type
_entity_poly.pdbx_seq_one_letter_code
_entity_poly.pdbx_strand_id
1 'polypeptide(L)'
;MRINWKVRLKNPYFWFGLVAIILAAVGAKPEMFTSWEILITQVKQLFGNPFALGCVIVAVVGYVNDPTTEGITDSKQALTYQKPKKD
;
A
#
# COMPACT_ATOMS: atom_id res chain seq x y z
N MET A 1 -0.49 4.51 -17.85
CA MET A 1 -0.45 4.72 -16.38
C MET A 1 0.07 6.12 -16.09
N ARG A 2 -0.77 7.01 -15.54
CA ARG A 2 -0.34 8.31 -15.00
C ARG A 2 -0.85 8.41 -13.58
N ILE A 3 0.03 8.18 -12.61
CA ILE A 3 -0.27 8.28 -11.18
C ILE A 3 0.57 9.41 -10.59
N ASN A 4 -0.04 10.30 -9.82
CA ASN A 4 0.64 11.39 -9.13
C ASN A 4 1.31 10.89 -7.84
N TRP A 5 2.44 10.20 -8.01
CA TRP A 5 3.25 9.68 -6.90
C TRP A 5 3.77 10.79 -5.97
N LYS A 6 4.08 11.97 -6.53
CA LYS A 6 4.59 13.12 -5.78
C LYS A 6 3.64 13.55 -4.67
N VAL A 7 2.32 13.48 -4.91
CA VAL A 7 1.31 13.86 -3.91
C VAL A 7 1.07 12.73 -2.91
N ARG A 8 0.98 11.47 -3.37
CA ARG A 8 0.78 10.30 -2.50
C ARG A 8 1.88 10.14 -1.46
N LEU A 9 3.14 10.16 -1.89
CA LEU A 9 4.28 9.96 -1.01
C LEU A 9 4.43 11.08 0.04
N LYS A 10 3.88 12.27 -0.23
CA LYS A 10 3.82 13.38 0.73
C LYS A 10 2.69 13.27 1.75
N ASN A 11 1.72 12.37 1.54
CA ASN A 11 0.64 12.15 2.48
C ASN A 11 1.03 11.03 3.47
N PRO A 12 1.13 11.29 4.79
CA PRO A 12 1.45 10.23 5.76
C PRO A 12 0.45 9.06 5.74
N TYR A 13 -0.83 9.32 5.44
CA TYR A 13 -1.85 8.26 5.36
C TYR A 13 -1.62 7.27 4.22
N PHE A 14 -0.90 7.67 3.17
CA PHE A 14 -0.48 6.75 2.11
C PHE A 14 0.41 5.64 2.68
N TRP A 15 1.36 6.00 3.55
CA TRP A 15 2.28 5.06 4.18
C TRP A 15 1.57 4.18 5.21
N PHE A 16 0.65 4.75 6.00
CA PHE A 16 -0.18 3.96 6.92
C PHE A 16 -0.98 2.87 6.18
N GLY A 17 -1.58 3.20 5.04
CA GLY A 17 -2.30 2.21 4.23
C GLY A 17 -1.41 1.11 3.68
N LEU A 18 -0.21 1.44 3.19
CA LEU A 18 0.75 0.44 2.73
C LEU A 18 1.20 -0.50 3.85
N VAL A 19 1.49 0.04 5.04
CA VAL A 19 1.82 -0.78 6.21
C VAL A 19 0.66 -1.69 6.58
N ALA A 20 -0.57 -1.19 6.56
CA ALA A 20 -1.77 -1.98 6.85
C ALA A 20 -1.94 -3.16 5.87
N ILE A 21 -1.67 -2.96 4.57
CA ILE A 21 -1.73 -4.04 3.57
C ILE A 21 -0.70 -5.13 3.88
N ILE A 22 0.54 -4.75 4.21
CA ILE A 22 1.60 -5.72 4.55
C ILE A 22 1.23 -6.48 5.82
N LEU A 23 0.77 -5.78 6.87
CA LEU A 23 0.35 -6.39 8.13
C LEU A 23 -0.82 -7.37 7.93
N ALA A 24 -1.81 -6.99 7.12
CA ALA A 24 -2.92 -7.88 6.78
C ALA A 24 -2.43 -9.13 6.04
N ALA A 25 -1.48 -8.97 5.11
CA ALA A 25 -0.96 -10.07 4.31
C ALA A 25 -0.13 -11.09 5.11
N VAL A 26 0.59 -10.64 6.13
CA VAL A 26 1.31 -11.54 7.06
C VAL A 26 0.39 -12.10 8.16
N GLY A 27 -0.89 -11.73 8.17
CA GLY A 27 -1.83 -12.14 9.21
C GLY A 27 -1.43 -11.62 10.59
N ALA A 28 -1.08 -10.33 10.68
CA ALA A 28 -0.52 -9.71 11.88
C ALA A 28 -1.34 -10.04 13.15
N LYS A 29 -0.63 -10.57 14.16
CA LYS A 29 -1.19 -10.87 15.50
C LYS A 29 -0.43 -10.08 16.57
N PRO A 30 -1.02 -9.83 17.75
CA PRO A 30 -0.35 -9.11 18.84
C PRO A 30 1.03 -9.68 19.20
N GLU A 31 1.19 -11.00 19.14
CA GLU A 31 2.44 -11.70 19.48
C GLU A 31 3.59 -11.31 18.54
N MET A 32 3.29 -10.92 17.30
CA MET A 32 4.30 -10.51 16.31
C MET A 32 4.98 -9.19 16.66
N PHE A 33 4.34 -8.36 17.49
CA PHE A 33 4.86 -7.06 17.90
C PHE A 33 5.63 -7.12 19.22
N THR A 34 5.82 -8.31 19.79
CA THR A 34 6.61 -8.51 21.01
C THR A 34 8.12 -8.56 20.74
N SER A 35 8.53 -8.83 19.50
CA SER A 35 9.93 -8.87 19.07
C SER A 35 10.09 -8.49 17.61
N TRP A 36 11.10 -7.66 17.33
CA TRP A 36 11.49 -7.31 15.95
C TRP A 36 11.92 -8.53 15.13
N GLU A 37 12.48 -9.56 15.76
CA GLU A 37 12.89 -10.79 15.10
C GLU A 37 11.69 -11.59 14.58
N ILE A 38 10.64 -11.69 15.39
CA ILE A 38 9.38 -12.35 14.99
C ILE A 38 8.77 -11.61 13.81
N LEU A 39 8.67 -10.29 13.89
CA LEU A 39 8.12 -9.46 12.82
C LEU A 39 8.89 -9.64 11.50
N ILE A 40 10.23 -9.54 11.54
CA ILE A 40 11.08 -9.71 10.36
C ILE A 40 10.93 -11.11 9.76
N THR A 41 10.82 -12.14 10.61
CA THR A 41 10.64 -13.52 10.15
C THR A 41 9.32 -13.70 9.40
N GLN A 42 8.22 -13.16 9.91
CA GLN A 42 6.91 -13.23 9.25
C GLN A 42 6.90 -12.45 7.92
N VAL A 43 7.55 -11.28 7.88
CA VAL A 43 7.73 -10.53 6.63
C VAL A 43 8.56 -11.31 5.62
N LYS A 44 9.60 -12.04 6.03
CA LYS A 44 10.35 -12.91 5.11
C LYS A 44 9.51 -14.06 4.57
N GLN A 45 8.66 -14.66 5.41
CA GLN A 45 7.76 -15.74 5.00
C GLN A 45 6.76 -15.30 3.93
N LEU A 46 6.34 -14.03 3.94
CA LEU A 46 5.51 -13.45 2.87
C LEU A 46 6.15 -13.60 1.48
N PHE A 47 7.45 -13.31 1.36
CA PHE A 47 8.17 -13.44 0.08
C PHE A 47 8.34 -14.90 -0.37
N GLY A 48 8.32 -15.84 0.58
CA GLY A 48 8.34 -17.28 0.29
C GLY A 48 6.98 -17.87 -0.08
N ASN A 49 5.90 -17.08 -0.03
CA ASN A 49 4.54 -17.50 -0.34
C ASN A 49 4.02 -16.76 -1.58
N PRO A 50 4.08 -17.38 -2.78
CA PRO A 50 3.64 -16.74 -4.02
C PRO A 50 2.19 -16.29 -4.02
N PHE A 51 1.30 -17.03 -3.34
CA PHE A 51 -0.11 -16.67 -3.22
C PHE A 51 -0.28 -15.39 -2.39
N ALA A 52 0.32 -15.35 -1.19
CA ALA A 52 0.24 -14.18 -0.32
C ALA A 52 0.89 -12.94 -0.98
N LEU A 53 2.02 -13.14 -1.67
CA LEU A 53 2.68 -12.09 -2.44
C LEU A 53 1.79 -11.56 -3.58
N GLY A 54 1.11 -12.46 -4.31
CA GLY A 54 0.13 -12.09 -5.32
C GLY A 54 -1.04 -11.27 -4.76
N CYS A 55 -1.57 -11.68 -3.61
CA CYS A 55 -2.61 -10.92 -2.91
C CYS A 55 -2.15 -9.51 -2.51
N VAL A 56 -0.91 -9.36 -2.01
CA VAL A 56 -0.32 -8.04 -1.70
C VAL A 56 -0.24 -7.16 -2.94
N ILE A 57 0.24 -7.72 -4.06
CA ILE A 57 0.36 -6.96 -5.32
C ILE A 57 -1.01 -6.45 -5.76
N VAL A 58 -2.03 -7.32 -5.77
CA VAL A 58 -3.41 -6.93 -6.13
C VAL A 58 -3.95 -5.87 -5.17
N ALA A 59 -3.73 -6.03 -3.87
CA ALA A 59 -4.16 -5.07 -2.86
C ALA A 59 -3.49 -3.70 -3.04
N VAL A 60 -2.18 -3.67 -3.31
CA VAL A 60 -1.43 -2.43 -3.56
C VAL A 60 -1.91 -1.75 -4.85
N VAL A 61 -2.14 -2.52 -5.92
CA VAL A 61 -2.70 -1.98 -7.17
C VAL A 61 -4.07 -1.35 -6.90
N GLY A 62 -4.96 -2.06 -6.20
CA GLY A 62 -6.27 -1.53 -5.84
C GLY A 62 -6.19 -0.29 -4.94
N TYR A 63 -5.26 -0.25 -4.00
CA TYR A 63 -5.05 0.88 -3.08
C TYR A 63 -4.52 2.13 -3.78
N VAL A 64 -3.63 1.95 -4.76
CA VAL A 64 -3.04 3.06 -5.53
C VAL A 64 -3.97 3.55 -6.62
N ASN A 65 -4.76 2.66 -7.21
CA ASN A 65 -5.65 2.96 -8.34
C ASN A 65 -6.77 3.94 -7.95
N ASP A 66 -7.04 4.90 -8.83
CA ASP A 66 -8.22 5.76 -8.71
C ASP A 66 -9.42 5.03 -9.35
N PRO A 67 -10.39 4.53 -8.55
CA PRO A 67 -11.52 3.77 -9.08
C PRO A 67 -12.50 4.64 -9.88
N THR A 68 -12.28 5.96 -9.96
CA THR A 68 -13.10 6.88 -10.75
C THR A 68 -12.58 7.08 -12.17
N THR A 69 -11.53 6.35 -12.56
CA THR A 69 -10.91 6.46 -13.89
C THR A 69 -10.98 5.17 -14.69
N GLU A 70 -10.91 5.32 -16.01
CA GLU A 70 -10.74 4.17 -16.91
C GLU A 70 -9.29 3.68 -16.86
N GLY A 71 -9.09 2.50 -16.25
CA GLY A 71 -7.80 1.82 -16.17
C GLY A 71 -6.95 2.24 -14.96
N ILE A 72 -5.65 1.95 -15.03
CA ILE A 72 -4.71 2.23 -13.92
C ILE A 72 -4.11 3.63 -14.11
N THR A 73 -4.83 4.64 -13.65
CA THR A 73 -4.43 6.05 -13.77
C THR A 73 -5.12 6.90 -12.70
N ASP A 74 -4.63 8.11 -12.50
CA ASP A 74 -5.32 9.14 -11.72
C ASP A 74 -6.23 9.98 -12.60
N SER A 75 -7.25 10.57 -11.98
CA SER A 75 -8.09 11.57 -12.64
C SER A 75 -7.27 12.80 -13.09
N LYS A 76 -7.75 13.50 -14.12
CA LYS A 76 -7.10 14.72 -14.64
C LYS A 76 -6.87 15.75 -13.54
N GLN A 77 -7.81 15.86 -12.59
CA GLN A 77 -7.70 16.75 -11.44
C GLN A 77 -6.61 16.28 -10.45
N ALA A 78 -6.56 14.99 -10.12
CA ALA A 78 -5.53 14.48 -9.21
C ALA A 78 -4.11 14.68 -9.76
N LEU A 79 -3.95 14.65 -11.09
CA LEU A 79 -2.68 14.93 -11.76
C LEU A 79 -2.22 16.39 -11.67
N THR A 80 -3.10 17.37 -11.43
CA THR A 80 -2.70 18.79 -11.31
C THR A 80 -2.20 19.16 -9.91
N TYR A 81 -2.44 18.32 -8.91
CA TYR A 81 -2.02 18.60 -7.54
C TYR A 81 -0.50 18.59 -7.36
N GLN A 82 0.01 19.60 -6.64
CA GLN A 82 1.42 19.71 -6.25
C GLN A 82 1.69 19.32 -4.78
N LYS A 83 0.63 19.30 -3.98
CA LYS A 83 0.57 18.94 -2.57
C LYS A 83 -0.75 18.20 -2.31
N PRO A 84 -0.85 17.39 -1.24
CA PRO A 84 -2.12 16.79 -0.84
C PRO A 84 -3.20 17.86 -0.73
N LYS A 85 -4.38 17.58 -1.31
CA LYS A 85 -5.53 18.47 -1.19
C LYS A 85 -5.84 18.64 0.30
N LYS A 86 -5.96 19.89 0.74
CA LYS A 86 -6.53 20.24 2.03
C LYS A 86 -7.97 20.62 1.74
N ASP A 87 -8.92 20.00 2.42
CA ASP A 87 -10.32 20.45 2.37
C ASP A 87 -10.47 21.80 3.09
#